data_AF-A0A964XHW0-F1
#
_entry.id   AF-A0A964XHW0-F1
#
_cell.length_a   1.000
_cell.length_b   1.000
_cell.length_c   1.000
_cell.angle_alpha   90.00
_cell.angle_beta   90.00
_cell.angle_gamma   90.00
#
_symmetry.space_group_name_H-M   'P 1'
#
loop_
_entity.id
_entity.type
_entity.pdbx_description
1 polymer ?
#
loop_
_entity_poly.entity_id
_entity_poly.type
_entity_poly.pdbx_seq_one_letter_code
_entity_poly.pdbx_strand_id
1 'polypeptide(L)'
;MADTVPPDDDRRAGKQRGHTSGTVADPRYARSFQPDERTERPTQGRAASRRTRSDRQNGTQDRNAAPSPARPDANAGGSGARSQGLAHDGKGRADGGPGRGAAFRGEAYAALDLGTNNCRLLIARPSGRDFTVIDAFSRVVKLGDGLATSGRLSDAAMDRAVSALSICADKLRRRNVRLARSVATEACRRAENGAEFIERVRRETGIALDIISAEEEARLAVLGCHILLEAGEGPAMIFDIGGGSTELVLLEPGDAEGRHVPRILDWQSVPWGVVSLTDTVGHDDGRECAAGRASRIDRYARMRELVRESFADFAARIGDAPHTCDIRLLGTSGTVTTLASIHLDLPHYDRKAVDGLIVSSDDMRAISTRLSAMSPAQRCALPCIGSDRADLVVAGCAILETILDLWPAARLGVADRGIREGILRSMMAADRQGERALRKLRGGRSGE
;
A
#
# COMPACT_ATOMS: atom_id res chain seq x y z
N MET A 1 -26.21 61.58 -19.87
CA MET A 1 -24.76 61.60 -20.19
C MET A 1 -24.40 60.14 -20.43
N ALA A 2 -24.56 59.54 -21.62
CA ALA A 2 -23.87 59.82 -22.90
C ALA A 2 -22.35 59.85 -22.64
N ASP A 3 -21.47 58.94 -23.13
CA ASP A 3 -21.27 58.32 -24.45
C ASP A 3 -20.43 57.02 -24.30
N THR A 4 -20.66 55.87 -24.97
CA THR A 4 -20.27 55.40 -26.33
C THR A 4 -18.79 55.56 -26.78
N VAL A 5 -17.99 54.46 -26.67
CA VAL A 5 -17.18 53.70 -27.70
C VAL A 5 -16.46 54.52 -28.82
N PRO A 6 -15.15 54.31 -29.19
CA PRO A 6 -14.65 53.10 -29.92
C PRO A 6 -13.18 52.64 -29.70
N PRO A 7 -12.76 51.51 -30.32
CA PRO A 7 -11.49 50.83 -30.10
C PRO A 7 -10.39 51.32 -31.06
N ASP A 8 -9.14 50.98 -30.78
CA ASP A 8 -8.09 51.10 -31.79
C ASP A 8 -7.06 49.97 -31.73
N ASP A 9 -6.63 49.60 -32.92
CA ASP A 9 -5.96 48.38 -33.34
C ASP A 9 -4.42 48.51 -33.29
N ASP A 10 -3.75 47.35 -33.28
CA ASP A 10 -2.41 47.11 -33.85
C ASP A 10 -1.12 47.70 -33.21
N ARG A 11 -0.31 46.83 -32.57
CA ARG A 11 0.99 46.33 -33.12
C ARG A 11 1.90 45.59 -32.11
N ARG A 12 2.22 44.36 -32.52
CA ARG A 12 3.53 43.64 -32.49
C ARG A 12 4.15 43.14 -31.16
N ALA A 13 4.28 41.81 -31.16
CA ALA A 13 5.47 41.02 -30.85
C ALA A 13 5.87 40.80 -29.38
N GLY A 14 5.50 39.64 -28.85
CA GLY A 14 6.12 39.03 -27.68
C GLY A 14 5.89 37.52 -27.65
N LYS A 15 6.76 36.75 -28.30
CA LYS A 15 6.85 35.29 -28.12
C LYS A 15 7.11 35.00 -26.64
N GLN A 16 6.16 34.42 -25.91
CA GLN A 16 6.47 33.65 -24.70
C GLN A 16 6.15 32.18 -24.95
N ARG A 17 7.24 31.42 -25.09
CA ARG A 17 7.25 29.96 -25.18
C ARG A 17 6.70 29.39 -23.88
N GLY A 18 5.73 28.48 -24.01
CA GLY A 18 5.29 27.63 -22.92
C GLY A 18 6.48 26.91 -22.28
N HIS A 19 6.57 26.99 -20.96
CA HIS A 19 7.52 26.21 -20.19
C HIS A 19 7.11 24.75 -20.24
N THR A 20 7.91 23.98 -20.98
CA THR A 20 7.99 22.52 -20.93
C THR A 20 8.16 22.06 -19.48
N SER A 21 7.29 21.15 -19.05
CA SER A 21 7.43 20.34 -17.84
C SER A 21 8.76 19.58 -17.89
N GLY A 22 9.78 20.14 -17.22
CA GLY A 22 11.09 19.53 -17.10
C GLY A 22 11.01 18.31 -16.18
N THR A 23 11.14 17.13 -16.76
CA THR A 23 11.46 15.90 -16.03
C THR A 23 12.90 16.03 -15.52
N VAL A 24 13.07 16.48 -14.28
CA VAL A 24 14.34 16.33 -13.57
C VAL A 24 14.32 14.96 -12.92
N ALA A 25 15.10 14.03 -13.47
CA ALA A 25 15.47 12.82 -12.75
C ALA A 25 16.22 13.25 -11.48
N ASP A 26 15.58 13.08 -10.32
CA ASP A 26 16.17 13.44 -9.04
C ASP A 26 17.41 12.55 -8.78
N PRO A 27 18.62 13.12 -8.66
CA PRO A 27 19.85 12.37 -8.46
C PRO A 27 19.90 11.62 -7.12
N ARG A 28 18.93 11.82 -6.21
CA ARG A 28 18.80 11.06 -4.96
C ARG A 28 18.56 9.56 -5.18
N TYR A 29 18.03 9.14 -6.33
CA TYR A 29 17.73 7.73 -6.63
C TYR A 29 18.85 6.95 -7.33
N ALA A 30 19.99 7.58 -7.63
CA ALA A 30 21.05 6.99 -8.46
C ALA A 30 22.26 6.41 -7.68
N ARG A 31 22.25 6.38 -6.33
CA ARG A 31 23.44 5.92 -5.59
C ARG A 31 23.44 4.41 -5.36
N SER A 32 24.40 3.76 -6.04
CA SER A 32 24.86 2.41 -5.74
C SER A 32 25.31 2.28 -4.29
N PHE A 33 24.83 1.24 -3.61
CA PHE A 33 25.32 0.82 -2.30
C PHE A 33 26.79 0.41 -2.43
N GLN A 34 27.73 1.18 -1.86
CA GLN A 34 29.12 0.75 -1.67
C GLN A 34 29.35 0.47 -0.18
N PRO A 35 29.83 -0.72 0.21
CA PRO A 35 30.28 -0.96 1.57
C PRO A 35 31.68 -0.37 1.76
N ASP A 36 31.87 0.51 2.75
CA ASP A 36 33.19 1.02 3.13
C ASP A 36 34.02 -0.09 3.79
N GLU A 37 35.19 -0.36 3.23
CA GLU A 37 36.26 -1.12 3.87
C GLU A 37 37.32 -0.20 4.47
N ARG A 38 37.68 -0.53 5.72
CA ARG A 38 38.93 -0.22 6.45
C ARG A 38 39.13 1.21 6.93
N THR A 39 39.11 1.34 8.26
CA THR A 39 40.02 2.25 8.97
C THR A 39 40.74 1.50 10.08
N GLU A 40 42.01 1.84 10.19
CA GLU A 40 43.08 1.14 10.88
C GLU A 40 42.98 1.24 12.41
N ARG A 41 43.53 0.23 13.09
CA ARG A 41 43.75 0.24 14.54
C ARG A 41 44.97 1.10 14.89
N PRO A 42 44.95 1.78 16.04
CA PRO A 42 46.16 2.01 16.82
C PRO A 42 46.21 1.10 18.05
N THR A 43 47.44 0.70 18.36
CA THR A 43 47.85 -0.23 19.41
C THR A 43 48.13 0.46 20.76
N GLN A 44 48.11 -0.38 21.81
CA GLN A 44 48.80 -0.29 23.11
C GLN A 44 48.09 0.36 24.31
N GLY A 45 48.17 -0.35 25.45
CA GLY A 45 47.91 0.19 26.80
C GLY A 45 47.40 -0.83 27.81
N ARG A 46 48.26 -1.75 28.28
CA ARG A 46 48.00 -2.60 29.46
C ARG A 46 47.98 -1.73 30.73
N ALA A 47 46.98 -1.89 31.59
CA ALA A 47 47.11 -1.69 33.04
C ALA A 47 46.05 -2.51 33.80
N ALA A 48 46.52 -3.25 34.81
CA ALA A 48 45.73 -4.05 35.72
C ALA A 48 45.13 -3.20 36.85
N SER A 49 44.02 -3.63 37.47
CA SER A 49 43.81 -3.60 38.93
C SER A 49 42.38 -3.98 39.35
N ARG A 50 42.31 -5.07 40.12
CA ARG A 50 41.46 -5.33 41.30
C ARG A 50 40.10 -4.61 41.42
N ARG A 51 39.04 -5.41 41.56
CA ARG A 51 37.94 -5.10 42.49
C ARG A 51 37.59 -6.29 43.37
N THR A 52 37.41 -5.92 44.63
CA THR A 52 37.29 -6.68 45.87
C THR A 52 35.86 -7.15 46.12
N ARG A 53 35.75 -8.27 46.83
CA ARG A 53 34.55 -8.72 47.54
C ARG A 53 34.17 -7.74 48.66
N SER A 54 32.88 -7.61 48.94
CA SER A 54 32.40 -7.34 50.30
C SER A 54 30.95 -7.85 50.48
N ASP A 55 30.78 -8.56 51.59
CA ASP A 55 29.60 -9.25 52.09
C ASP A 55 28.42 -8.36 52.50
N ARG A 56 27.23 -8.99 52.57
CA ARG A 56 26.24 -9.00 53.68
C ARG A 56 25.02 -9.82 53.21
N GLN A 57 24.77 -11.05 53.68
CA GLN A 57 24.05 -11.44 54.92
C GLN A 57 22.77 -10.64 55.18
N ASN A 58 21.64 -11.17 55.64
CA ASN A 58 21.01 -12.50 55.82
C ASN A 58 19.61 -12.19 56.41
N GLY A 59 18.62 -13.08 56.28
CA GLY A 59 17.33 -12.97 57.00
C GLY A 59 16.12 -13.35 56.12
N THR A 60 15.74 -14.62 55.96
CA THR A 60 15.01 -15.55 56.87
C THR A 60 13.53 -15.67 56.49
N GLN A 61 13.17 -16.91 56.10
CA GLN A 61 11.91 -17.66 56.38
C GLN A 61 10.62 -17.14 55.70
N ASP A 62 9.73 -17.97 55.14
CA ASP A 62 9.33 -19.33 55.51
C ASP A 62 8.63 -20.08 54.33
N ARG A 63 8.91 -21.39 54.25
CA ARG A 63 8.01 -22.55 54.01
C ARG A 63 6.83 -22.45 53.02
N ASN A 64 6.85 -23.30 51.97
CA ASN A 64 6.18 -24.62 52.02
C ASN A 64 6.42 -25.47 50.77
N ALA A 65 6.44 -26.79 51.00
CA ALA A 65 6.88 -27.85 50.12
C ALA A 65 5.80 -28.39 49.17
N ALA A 66 6.24 -28.80 47.97
CA ALA A 66 5.98 -30.00 47.12
C ALA A 66 4.67 -30.84 47.28
N PRO A 67 4.30 -31.77 46.35
CA PRO A 67 5.06 -32.27 45.18
C PRO A 67 4.24 -32.47 43.87
N SER A 68 4.97 -32.75 42.78
CA SER A 68 4.48 -33.42 41.57
C SER A 68 3.90 -34.82 41.85
N PRO A 69 3.11 -35.37 40.91
CA PRO A 69 3.20 -36.79 40.62
C PRO A 69 3.57 -37.08 39.16
N ALA A 70 4.18 -38.25 39.03
CA ALA A 70 4.72 -38.86 37.83
C ALA A 70 3.64 -39.51 36.94
N ARG A 71 4.11 -39.92 35.77
CA ARG A 71 3.46 -40.67 34.67
C ARG A 71 2.68 -41.92 35.12
N PRO A 72 1.86 -42.45 34.21
CA PRO A 72 2.11 -43.83 33.77
C PRO A 72 2.21 -43.97 32.24
N ASP A 73 3.10 -44.87 31.82
CA ASP A 73 3.15 -45.46 30.48
C ASP A 73 2.10 -46.57 30.35
N ALA A 74 1.36 -46.62 29.23
CA ALA A 74 0.85 -47.87 28.64
C ALA A 74 0.39 -47.66 27.18
N ASN A 75 1.27 -48.09 26.30
CA ASN A 75 1.15 -48.55 24.91
C ASN A 75 -0.24 -49.06 24.42
N ALA A 76 -0.68 -48.64 23.21
CA ALA A 76 -1.12 -49.53 22.10
C ALA A 76 -1.78 -48.79 20.90
N GLY A 77 -1.18 -48.93 19.70
CA GLY A 77 -1.80 -48.87 18.35
C GLY A 77 -2.26 -47.50 17.84
N GLY A 78 -2.02 -47.05 16.60
CA GLY A 78 -1.46 -47.61 15.37
C GLY A 78 -1.74 -46.62 14.22
N SER A 79 -0.95 -46.69 13.13
CA SER A 79 -0.96 -45.90 11.87
C SER A 79 -0.50 -44.42 12.02
N GLY A 80 0.60 -43.93 11.44
CA GLY A 80 1.22 -44.16 10.12
C GLY A 80 0.46 -43.30 9.09
N ALA A 81 0.97 -42.23 8.47
CA ALA A 81 2.29 -42.04 7.91
C ALA A 81 2.63 -40.54 7.70
N ARG A 82 3.94 -40.27 7.70
CA ARG A 82 4.58 -39.02 7.26
C ARG A 82 4.57 -38.93 5.74
N SER A 83 4.26 -37.78 5.15
CA SER A 83 4.57 -37.48 3.74
C SER A 83 5.77 -36.54 3.66
N GLN A 84 6.91 -37.14 3.32
CA GLN A 84 8.15 -36.47 2.92
C GLN A 84 8.02 -35.81 1.55
N GLY A 85 8.90 -34.85 1.29
CA GLY A 85 9.01 -34.13 0.03
C GLY A 85 9.37 -35.01 -1.16
N LEU A 86 8.95 -34.54 -2.33
CA LEU A 86 9.27 -35.14 -3.62
C LEU A 86 10.25 -34.25 -4.35
N ALA A 87 11.52 -34.67 -4.34
CA ALA A 87 12.49 -34.38 -5.38
C ALA A 87 12.23 -35.36 -6.54
N HIS A 88 12.16 -34.86 -7.77
CA HIS A 88 12.10 -35.69 -8.96
C HIS A 88 13.44 -35.61 -9.69
N ASP A 89 14.22 -36.69 -9.59
CA ASP A 89 15.34 -36.97 -10.47
C ASP A 89 14.83 -37.63 -11.75
N GLY A 90 15.28 -37.12 -12.90
CA GLY A 90 15.10 -37.73 -14.21
C GLY A 90 16.37 -37.48 -15.03
N LYS A 91 17.27 -38.47 -15.05
CA LYS A 91 18.50 -38.46 -15.85
C LYS A 91 18.19 -38.83 -17.31
N GLY A 92 18.42 -37.90 -18.23
CA GLY A 92 18.69 -38.15 -19.65
C GLY A 92 20.01 -37.46 -20.03
N ARG A 93 20.93 -38.20 -20.65
CA ARG A 93 22.30 -37.77 -20.96
C ARG A 93 22.39 -36.94 -22.26
N ALA A 94 23.13 -35.83 -22.14
CA ALA A 94 24.02 -35.11 -23.07
C ALA A 94 23.86 -35.22 -24.60
N ASP A 95 23.71 -34.08 -25.28
CA ASP A 95 24.75 -33.54 -26.18
C ASP A 95 24.48 -32.06 -26.57
N GLY A 96 25.54 -31.27 -26.82
CA GLY A 96 25.45 -30.05 -27.66
C GLY A 96 25.54 -28.64 -27.02
N GLY A 97 26.76 -28.15 -26.77
CA GLY A 97 27.17 -26.75 -26.97
C GLY A 97 27.02 -25.74 -25.81
N PRO A 98 28.00 -24.84 -25.57
CA PRO A 98 27.84 -23.73 -24.64
C PRO A 98 26.96 -22.67 -25.30
N GLY A 99 25.65 -22.89 -25.25
CA GLY A 99 24.68 -21.86 -25.57
C GLY A 99 24.95 -20.66 -24.65
N ARG A 100 25.47 -19.58 -25.23
CA ARG A 100 25.45 -18.23 -24.66
C ARG A 100 23.98 -17.84 -24.46
N GLY A 101 23.33 -18.40 -23.45
CA GLY A 101 22.14 -17.82 -22.86
C GLY A 101 22.60 -16.51 -22.26
N ALA A 102 22.26 -15.40 -22.91
CA ALA A 102 22.34 -14.09 -22.30
C ALA A 102 21.56 -14.18 -20.98
N ALA A 103 22.28 -14.36 -19.88
CA ALA A 103 21.71 -14.28 -18.55
C ALA A 103 21.05 -12.91 -18.48
N PHE A 104 19.73 -12.87 -18.52
CA PHE A 104 18.99 -11.69 -18.08
C PHE A 104 19.37 -11.51 -16.61
N ARG A 105 20.46 -10.77 -16.38
CA ARG A 105 20.76 -10.09 -15.11
C ARG A 105 19.72 -8.99 -14.98
N GLY A 106 18.44 -9.36 -14.90
CA GLY A 106 17.33 -8.44 -14.74
C GLY A 106 17.51 -7.77 -13.40
N GLU A 107 17.92 -6.50 -13.46
CA GLU A 107 18.11 -5.67 -12.29
C GLU A 107 16.79 -5.62 -11.51
N ALA A 108 16.88 -5.82 -10.19
CA ALA A 108 15.71 -5.83 -9.33
C ALA A 108 15.29 -4.40 -9.01
N TYR A 109 13.99 -4.16 -8.98
CA TYR A 109 13.37 -2.90 -8.61
C TYR A 109 12.58 -3.09 -7.33
N ALA A 110 12.44 -2.02 -6.54
CA ALA A 110 11.61 -2.06 -5.35
C ALA A 110 10.68 -0.85 -5.23
N ALA A 111 9.45 -1.12 -4.83
CA ALA A 111 8.50 -0.11 -4.41
C ALA A 111 8.19 -0.31 -2.92
N LEU A 112 8.47 0.71 -2.13
CA LEU A 112 8.13 0.75 -0.71
C LEU A 112 7.05 1.81 -0.50
N ASP A 113 6.02 1.44 0.26
CA ASP A 113 4.87 2.28 0.57
C ASP A 113 4.65 2.26 2.09
N LEU A 114 4.81 3.43 2.72
CA LEU A 114 4.48 3.66 4.12
C LEU A 114 3.19 4.47 4.21
N GLY A 115 2.08 3.75 4.33
CA GLY A 115 0.77 4.34 4.53
C GLY A 115 0.40 4.51 6.00
N THR A 116 -0.80 5.04 6.23
CA THR A 116 -1.36 5.29 7.55
C THR A 116 -1.50 4.02 8.40
N ASN A 117 -1.87 2.89 7.79
CA ASN A 117 -2.09 1.64 8.53
C ASN A 117 -0.98 0.61 8.31
N ASN A 118 -0.46 0.49 7.09
CA ASN A 118 0.47 -0.58 6.69
C ASN A 118 1.77 -0.01 6.12
N CYS A 119 2.89 -0.69 6.42
CA CYS A 119 4.14 -0.56 5.69
C CYS A 119 4.29 -1.77 4.76
N ARG A 120 4.50 -1.52 3.47
CA ARG A 120 4.55 -2.55 2.43
C ARG A 120 5.75 -2.35 1.53
N LEU A 121 6.34 -3.46 1.08
CA LEU A 121 7.44 -3.50 0.13
C LEU A 121 7.15 -4.56 -0.93
N LEU A 122 7.42 -4.22 -2.18
CA LEU A 122 7.37 -5.12 -3.32
C LEU A 122 8.70 -5.05 -4.07
N ILE A 123 9.36 -6.20 -4.27
CA ILE A 123 10.58 -6.31 -5.06
C ILE A 123 10.29 -7.17 -6.28
N ALA A 124 10.61 -6.65 -7.47
CA ALA A 124 10.28 -7.31 -8.73
C ALA A 124 11.41 -7.20 -9.76
N ARG A 125 11.37 -8.12 -10.74
CA ARG A 125 12.21 -8.06 -11.95
C ARG A 125 11.33 -7.85 -13.17
N PRO A 126 11.77 -7.05 -14.16
CA PRO A 126 11.05 -6.94 -15.42
C PRO A 126 10.85 -8.29 -16.10
N SER A 127 9.66 -8.51 -16.67
CA SER A 127 9.31 -9.71 -17.44
C SER A 127 8.44 -9.30 -18.63
N GLY A 128 9.08 -9.06 -19.78
CA GLY A 128 8.40 -8.53 -20.97
C GLY A 128 7.81 -7.13 -20.72
N ARG A 129 6.48 -7.01 -20.88
CA ARG A 129 5.73 -5.77 -20.57
C ARG A 129 5.33 -5.66 -19.10
N ASP A 130 5.42 -6.75 -18.35
CA ASP A 130 5.08 -6.84 -16.94
C ASP A 130 6.34 -7.04 -16.07
N PHE A 131 6.14 -7.55 -14.86
CA PHE A 131 7.19 -7.88 -13.92
C PHE A 131 6.81 -9.11 -13.11
N THR A 132 7.82 -9.80 -12.61
CA THR A 132 7.68 -10.91 -11.68
C THR A 132 8.12 -10.46 -10.30
N VAL A 133 7.23 -10.58 -9.32
CA VAL A 133 7.53 -10.32 -7.91
C VAL A 133 8.46 -11.42 -7.41
N ILE A 134 9.60 -11.02 -6.84
CA ILE A 134 10.63 -11.92 -6.29
C ILE A 134 10.73 -11.87 -4.76
N ASP A 135 10.22 -10.80 -4.15
CA ASP A 135 10.10 -10.66 -2.70
C ASP A 135 8.97 -9.66 -2.38
N ALA A 136 8.33 -9.84 -1.23
CA ALA A 136 7.32 -8.94 -0.71
C ALA A 136 7.40 -8.87 0.81
N PHE A 137 6.89 -7.79 1.36
CA PHE A 137 6.71 -7.61 2.79
C PHE A 137 5.48 -6.73 3.04
N SER A 138 4.74 -7.05 4.09
CA SER A 138 3.62 -6.26 4.57
C SER A 138 3.54 -6.40 6.08
N ARG A 139 3.44 -5.27 6.78
CA ARG A 139 3.24 -5.24 8.23
C ARG A 139 2.29 -4.11 8.60
N VAL A 140 1.34 -4.43 9.47
CA VAL A 140 0.49 -3.44 10.12
C VAL A 140 1.36 -2.65 11.11
N VAL A 141 1.46 -1.34 10.90
CA VAL A 141 2.26 -0.42 11.75
C VAL A 141 1.37 0.57 12.49
N LYS A 142 0.17 0.83 11.95
CA LYS A 142 -0.79 1.80 12.45
C LYS A 142 -0.12 3.14 12.75
N LEU A 143 0.50 3.71 11.72
CA LEU A 143 1.27 4.95 11.83
C LEU A 143 0.37 6.15 12.17
N GLY A 144 -0.87 6.16 11.66
CA GLY A 144 -1.83 7.24 11.89
C GLY A 144 -2.75 7.07 13.10
N ASP A 145 -2.54 6.08 13.96
CA ASP A 145 -3.36 5.91 15.18
C ASP A 145 -3.30 7.17 16.04
N GLY A 146 -4.46 7.75 16.34
CA GLY A 146 -4.60 8.95 17.17
C GLY A 146 -4.20 10.25 16.46
N LEU A 147 -3.75 10.19 15.21
CA LEU A 147 -3.29 11.36 14.45
C LEU A 147 -4.43 12.35 14.19
N ALA A 148 -5.66 11.87 13.99
CA ALA A 148 -6.82 12.73 13.76
C ALA A 148 -7.11 13.66 14.95
N THR A 149 -6.79 13.22 16.18
CA THR A 149 -7.03 13.98 17.40
C THR A 149 -5.80 14.78 17.84
N SER A 150 -4.60 14.20 17.73
CA SER A 150 -3.37 14.81 18.26
C SER A 150 -2.65 15.74 17.30
N GLY A 151 -2.89 15.63 15.99
CA GLY A 151 -2.09 16.29 14.95
C GLY A 151 -0.67 15.75 14.78
N ARG A 152 -0.26 14.74 15.56
CA ARG A 152 1.12 14.24 15.63
C ARG A 152 1.21 12.71 15.59
N LEU A 153 2.26 12.18 14.96
CA LEU A 153 2.61 10.76 15.04
C LEU A 153 3.10 10.43 16.45
N SER A 154 2.57 9.37 17.05
CA SER A 154 3.02 8.91 18.36
C SER A 154 4.37 8.19 18.28
N ASP A 155 5.18 8.28 19.34
CA ASP A 155 6.47 7.60 19.41
C ASP A 155 6.35 6.09 19.20
N ALA A 156 5.34 5.47 19.82
CA ALA A 156 5.06 4.04 19.66
C ALA A 156 4.74 3.66 18.20
N ALA A 157 4.02 4.51 17.46
CA ALA A 157 3.72 4.27 16.05
C ALA A 157 4.96 4.45 15.17
N MET A 158 5.76 5.48 15.44
CA MET A 158 7.04 5.72 14.77
C MET A 158 8.02 4.56 14.99
N ASP A 159 8.14 4.04 16.21
CA ASP A 159 9.02 2.90 16.54
C ASP A 159 8.62 1.62 15.79
N ARG A 160 7.31 1.32 15.72
CA ARG A 160 6.79 0.19 14.93
C ARG A 160 7.12 0.36 13.45
N ALA A 161 6.96 1.56 12.91
CA ALA A 161 7.25 1.86 11.52
C ALA A 161 8.75 1.73 11.21
N VAL A 162 9.63 2.29 12.04
CA VAL A 162 11.09 2.13 11.92
C VAL A 162 11.48 0.65 11.96
N SER A 163 10.93 -0.13 12.90
CA SER A 163 11.17 -1.58 12.98
C SER A 163 10.77 -2.31 11.69
N ALA A 164 9.63 -1.97 11.09
CA ALA A 164 9.19 -2.54 9.82
C ALA A 164 10.12 -2.13 8.66
N LEU A 165 10.54 -0.87 8.62
CA LEU A 165 11.41 -0.31 7.60
C LEU A 165 12.83 -0.89 7.67
N SER A 166 13.34 -1.21 8.86
CA SER A 166 14.62 -1.93 9.01
C SER A 166 14.57 -3.31 8.34
N ILE A 167 13.46 -4.04 8.46
CA ILE A 167 13.28 -5.33 7.76
C ILE A 167 13.24 -5.12 6.24
N CYS A 168 12.59 -4.04 5.77
CA CYS A 168 12.60 -3.65 4.36
C CYS A 168 14.01 -3.36 3.87
N ALA A 169 14.82 -2.60 4.63
CA ALA A 169 16.21 -2.28 4.28
C ALA A 169 17.05 -3.56 4.09
N ASP A 170 16.89 -4.55 4.97
CA ASP A 170 17.57 -5.83 4.82
C ASP A 170 17.14 -6.60 3.57
N LYS A 171 15.85 -6.56 3.21
CA LYS A 171 15.34 -7.20 1.99
C LYS A 171 15.89 -6.51 0.73
N LEU A 172 15.92 -5.18 0.71
CA LEU A 172 16.49 -4.39 -0.39
C LEU A 172 17.97 -4.78 -0.64
N ARG A 173 18.77 -4.84 0.44
CA ARG A 173 20.17 -5.26 0.38
C ARG A 173 20.33 -6.70 -0.13
N ARG A 174 19.60 -7.65 0.47
CA ARG A 174 19.69 -9.09 0.11
C ARG A 174 19.30 -9.38 -1.35
N ARG A 175 18.38 -8.59 -1.92
CA ARG A 175 17.92 -8.78 -3.30
C ARG A 175 18.72 -8.00 -4.34
N ASN A 176 19.76 -7.27 -3.93
CA ASN A 176 20.57 -6.42 -4.82
C ASN A 176 19.70 -5.53 -5.69
N VAL A 177 18.75 -4.83 -5.06
CA VAL A 177 17.86 -3.89 -5.75
C VAL A 177 18.71 -2.78 -6.35
N ARG A 178 18.59 -2.56 -7.66
CA ARG A 178 19.28 -1.47 -8.35
C ARG A 178 18.60 -0.14 -8.06
N LEU A 179 17.28 -0.11 -8.20
CA LEU A 179 16.49 1.10 -8.09
C LEU A 179 15.30 0.85 -7.17
N ALA A 180 15.20 1.67 -6.13
CA ALA A 180 14.08 1.66 -5.21
C ALA A 180 13.43 3.04 -5.17
N ARG A 181 12.11 3.09 -5.13
CA ARG A 181 11.36 4.29 -4.78
C ARG A 181 10.52 3.97 -3.55
N SER A 182 10.69 4.81 -2.52
CA SER A 182 10.05 4.63 -1.23
C SER A 182 9.22 5.85 -0.92
N VAL A 183 7.93 5.67 -0.71
CA VAL A 183 6.98 6.77 -0.50
C VAL A 183 6.36 6.67 0.88
N ALA A 184 6.02 7.83 1.44
CA ALA A 184 5.16 7.97 2.61
C ALA A 184 3.92 8.78 2.21
N THR A 185 2.75 8.40 2.73
CA THR A 185 1.48 8.99 2.29
C THR A 185 0.81 9.82 3.40
N GLU A 186 -0.52 9.82 3.43
CA GLU A 186 -1.38 10.70 4.22
C GLU A 186 -0.95 10.92 5.67
N ALA A 187 -0.58 9.86 6.41
CA ALA A 187 -0.18 10.02 7.81
C ALA A 187 1.05 10.93 7.99
N CYS A 188 2.10 10.75 7.18
CA CYS A 188 3.28 11.60 7.24
C CYS A 188 3.02 12.99 6.66
N ARG A 189 2.15 13.09 5.64
CA ARG A 189 1.77 14.36 5.02
C ARG A 189 1.00 15.26 5.98
N ARG A 190 0.12 14.67 6.81
CA ARG A 190 -0.75 15.40 7.74
C ARG A 190 -0.08 15.73 9.08
N ALA A 191 0.82 14.89 9.56
CA ALA A 191 1.41 15.06 10.89
C ALA A 191 2.40 16.23 10.96
N GLU A 192 2.31 17.02 12.02
CA GLU A 192 3.25 18.13 12.28
C GLU A 192 4.71 17.65 12.38
N ASN A 193 4.93 16.48 12.97
CA ASN A 193 6.25 15.83 13.09
C ASN A 193 6.55 14.83 11.96
N GLY A 194 5.81 14.89 10.85
CA GLY A 194 6.01 14.01 9.70
C GLY A 194 7.43 14.10 9.13
N ALA A 195 7.92 15.32 8.88
CA ALA A 195 9.27 15.53 8.32
C ALA A 195 10.39 15.05 9.26
N GLU A 196 10.25 15.26 10.57
CA GLU A 196 11.20 14.77 11.58
C GLU A 196 11.26 13.23 11.56
N PHE A 197 10.10 12.58 11.47
CA PHE A 197 10.01 11.13 11.38
C PHE A 197 10.70 10.58 10.11
N ILE A 198 10.56 11.25 8.97
CA ILE A 198 11.26 10.85 7.73
C ILE A 198 12.79 10.91 7.91
N GLU A 199 13.31 11.97 8.53
CA GLU A 199 14.75 12.06 8.81
C GLU A 199 15.22 10.99 9.80
N ARG A 200 14.39 10.66 10.80
CA ARG A 200 14.65 9.55 11.71
C ARG A 200 14.76 8.22 10.95
N VAL A 201 13.81 7.92 10.07
CA VAL A 201 13.85 6.70 9.22
C VAL A 201 15.13 6.65 8.40
N ARG A 202 15.50 7.75 7.75
CA ARG A 202 16.70 7.83 6.92
C ARG A 202 17.96 7.53 7.74
N ARG A 203 18.08 8.12 8.93
CA ARG A 203 19.22 7.92 9.83
C ARG A 203 19.32 6.48 10.33
N GLU A 204 18.21 5.86 10.72
CA GLU A 204 18.20 4.56 11.40
C GLU A 204 18.17 3.37 10.42
N THR A 205 17.62 3.54 9.23
CA THR A 205 17.43 2.44 8.25
C THR A 205 18.19 2.63 6.94
N GLY A 206 18.63 3.86 6.66
CA GLY A 206 19.20 4.25 5.37
C GLY A 206 18.16 4.44 4.25
N ILE A 207 16.86 4.21 4.51
CA ILE A 207 15.79 4.39 3.52
C ILE A 207 15.43 5.88 3.45
N ALA A 208 15.59 6.48 2.27
CA ALA A 208 15.03 7.78 1.96
C ALA A 208 13.57 7.61 1.54
N LEU A 209 12.65 8.16 2.34
CA LEU A 209 11.22 8.23 2.03
C LEU A 209 10.88 9.61 1.48
N ASP A 210 10.08 9.64 0.42
CA ASP A 210 9.48 10.89 -0.06
C ASP A 210 8.00 10.95 0.34
N ILE A 211 7.61 12.03 1.01
CA ILE A 211 6.19 12.30 1.25
C ILE A 211 5.58 12.76 -0.07
N ILE A 212 4.68 11.96 -0.63
CA ILE A 212 4.04 12.26 -1.90
C ILE A 212 2.77 13.10 -1.71
N SER A 213 2.45 13.92 -2.71
CA SER A 213 1.16 14.60 -2.78
C SER A 213 0.03 13.61 -2.99
N ALA A 214 -1.19 14.00 -2.63
CA ALA A 214 -2.38 13.21 -2.90
C ALA A 214 -2.61 12.98 -4.41
N GLU A 215 -2.22 13.95 -5.25
CA GLU A 215 -2.26 13.81 -6.71
C GLU A 215 -1.35 12.68 -7.20
N GLU A 216 -0.10 12.62 -6.70
CA GLU A 216 0.84 11.56 -7.08
C GLU A 216 0.39 10.20 -6.54
N GLU A 217 -0.23 10.17 -5.35
CA GLU A 217 -0.85 8.97 -4.77
C GLU A 217 -1.95 8.42 -5.69
N ALA A 218 -2.91 9.28 -6.07
CA ALA A 218 -3.98 8.96 -7.02
C ALA A 218 -3.43 8.49 -8.38
N ARG A 219 -2.43 9.19 -8.93
CA ARG A 219 -1.80 8.84 -10.20
C ARG A 219 -1.09 7.47 -10.14
N LEU A 220 -0.40 7.18 -9.05
CA LEU A 220 0.27 5.88 -8.84
C LEU A 220 -0.74 4.75 -8.64
N ALA A 221 -1.86 5.00 -7.95
CA ALA A 221 -2.94 4.04 -7.82
C ALA A 221 -3.49 3.64 -9.20
N VAL A 222 -3.85 4.62 -10.05
CA VAL A 222 -4.29 4.38 -11.44
C VAL A 222 -3.25 3.57 -12.22
N LEU A 223 -1.98 3.98 -12.19
CA LEU A 223 -0.92 3.28 -12.91
C LEU A 223 -0.77 1.81 -12.45
N GLY A 224 -1.05 1.54 -11.17
CA GLY A 224 -0.97 0.21 -10.58
C GLY A 224 -2.10 -0.74 -10.99
N CYS A 225 -3.32 -0.24 -11.10
CA CYS A 225 -4.51 -1.09 -11.27
C CYS A 225 -5.32 -0.88 -12.55
N HIS A 226 -5.08 0.14 -13.38
CA HIS A 226 -5.91 0.40 -14.57
C HIS A 226 -6.03 -0.79 -15.54
N ILE A 227 -5.05 -1.70 -15.58
CA ILE A 227 -5.10 -2.91 -16.42
C ILE A 227 -6.16 -3.93 -15.99
N LEU A 228 -6.76 -3.75 -14.81
CA LEU A 228 -7.86 -4.55 -14.29
C LEU A 228 -9.23 -3.89 -14.53
N LEU A 229 -9.24 -2.68 -15.10
CA LEU A 229 -10.47 -1.99 -15.41
C LEU A 229 -11.20 -2.75 -16.54
N GLU A 230 -12.47 -3.08 -16.32
CA GLU A 230 -13.29 -3.76 -17.33
C GLU A 230 -13.33 -2.97 -18.64
N ALA A 231 -13.21 -3.62 -19.78
CA ALA A 231 -13.41 -2.95 -21.07
C ALA A 231 -14.86 -2.46 -21.18
N GLY A 232 -15.06 -1.28 -21.77
CA GLY A 232 -16.40 -0.72 -21.95
C GLY A 232 -16.36 0.73 -22.40
N GLU A 233 -17.50 1.17 -22.94
CA GLU A 233 -17.74 2.56 -23.28
C GLU A 233 -18.07 3.38 -22.03
N GLY A 234 -17.86 4.69 -22.09
CA GLY A 234 -18.17 5.60 -20.98
C GLY A 234 -17.08 5.68 -19.89
N PRO A 235 -17.17 6.68 -18.99
CA PRO A 235 -16.16 6.93 -17.98
C PRO A 235 -16.03 5.78 -16.99
N ALA A 236 -14.87 5.72 -16.34
CA ALA A 236 -14.59 4.81 -15.25
C ALA A 236 -14.11 5.57 -14.03
N MET A 237 -14.37 5.04 -12.84
CA MET A 237 -13.82 5.57 -11.61
C MET A 237 -12.98 4.51 -10.90
N ILE A 238 -11.75 4.89 -10.61
CA ILE A 238 -10.87 4.16 -9.70
C ILE A 238 -10.96 4.82 -8.35
N PHE A 239 -11.07 4.02 -7.29
CA PHE A 239 -10.96 4.53 -5.94
C PHE A 239 -10.02 3.68 -5.06
N ASP A 240 -9.23 4.34 -4.23
CA ASP A 240 -8.33 3.70 -3.26
C ASP A 240 -8.80 4.03 -1.84
N ILE A 241 -9.33 3.03 -1.12
CA ILE A 241 -9.73 3.20 0.27
C ILE A 241 -8.52 2.91 1.16
N GLY A 242 -7.77 3.98 1.44
CA GLY A 242 -6.58 3.96 2.27
C GLY A 242 -6.86 3.92 3.77
N GLY A 243 -5.78 4.02 4.55
CA GLY A 243 -5.87 4.13 6.00
C GLY A 243 -6.23 5.54 6.46
N GLY A 244 -5.65 6.58 5.84
CA GLY A 244 -5.86 7.97 6.25
C GLY A 244 -6.67 8.80 5.27
N SER A 245 -6.76 8.37 4.02
CA SER A 245 -7.45 9.06 2.93
C SER A 245 -8.18 8.06 2.05
N THR A 246 -9.04 8.59 1.19
CA THR A 246 -9.60 7.88 0.05
C THR A 246 -9.39 8.73 -1.20
N GLU A 247 -8.76 8.15 -2.22
CA GLU A 247 -8.60 8.79 -3.52
C GLU A 247 -9.73 8.36 -4.45
N LEU A 248 -10.35 9.31 -5.14
CA LEU A 248 -11.32 9.12 -6.21
C LEU A 248 -10.70 9.65 -7.51
N VAL A 249 -10.73 8.86 -8.57
CA VAL A 249 -10.14 9.24 -9.86
C VAL A 249 -11.08 8.89 -10.99
N LEU A 250 -11.59 9.91 -11.67
CA LEU A 250 -12.38 9.77 -12.87
C LEU A 250 -11.46 9.65 -14.09
N LEU A 251 -11.67 8.62 -14.89
CA LEU A 251 -10.91 8.31 -16.07
C LEU A 251 -11.76 8.47 -17.32
N GLU A 252 -11.09 8.79 -18.43
CA GLU A 252 -11.74 8.77 -19.73
C GLU A 252 -12.18 7.35 -20.11
N PRO A 253 -13.19 7.22 -20.99
CA PRO A 253 -13.56 5.94 -21.59
C PRO A 253 -12.34 5.22 -22.17
N GLY A 254 -12.14 3.96 -21.78
CA GLY A 254 -10.95 3.22 -22.18
C GLY A 254 -10.94 2.94 -23.68
N ASP A 255 -9.76 2.74 -24.26
CA ASP A 255 -9.68 2.05 -25.55
C ASP A 255 -10.14 0.59 -25.35
N ALA A 256 -10.77 -0.01 -26.37
CA ALA A 256 -11.36 -1.34 -26.27
C ALA A 256 -10.34 -2.42 -25.86
N GLU A 257 -9.05 -2.13 -26.01
CA GLU A 257 -7.96 -3.07 -25.77
C GLU A 257 -7.13 -2.78 -24.51
N GLY A 258 -7.46 -1.74 -23.73
CA GLY A 258 -6.81 -1.41 -22.47
C GLY A 258 -5.29 -1.23 -22.58
N ARG A 259 -4.80 -0.80 -23.75
CA ARG A 259 -3.36 -0.81 -24.08
C ARG A 259 -2.63 0.43 -23.58
N HIS A 260 -3.38 1.47 -23.22
CA HIS A 260 -2.85 2.75 -22.77
C HIS A 260 -3.30 3.05 -21.34
N VAL A 261 -2.45 3.78 -20.61
CA VAL A 261 -2.84 4.34 -19.31
C VAL A 261 -3.97 5.34 -19.58
N PRO A 262 -5.17 5.15 -19.00
CA PRO A 262 -6.29 6.06 -19.24
C PRO A 262 -5.95 7.48 -18.80
N ARG A 263 -6.48 8.47 -19.53
CA ARG A 263 -6.35 9.88 -19.13
C ARG A 263 -7.22 10.12 -17.90
N ILE A 264 -6.64 10.76 -16.89
CA ILE A 264 -7.37 11.26 -15.72
C ILE A 264 -8.15 12.51 -16.12
N LEU A 265 -9.47 12.49 -15.94
CA LEU A 265 -10.36 13.62 -16.22
C LEU A 265 -10.48 14.54 -15.02
N ASP A 266 -10.68 13.98 -13.83
CA ASP A 266 -10.72 14.69 -12.56
C ASP A 266 -10.32 13.72 -11.43
N TRP A 267 -9.92 14.26 -10.28
CA TRP A 267 -9.60 13.49 -9.09
C TRP A 267 -9.90 14.27 -7.82
N GLN A 268 -10.07 13.54 -6.72
CA GLN A 268 -10.14 14.10 -5.38
C GLN A 268 -9.49 13.13 -4.39
N SER A 269 -8.78 13.68 -3.41
CA SER A 269 -8.42 12.94 -2.20
C SER A 269 -9.22 13.51 -1.05
N VAL A 270 -9.99 12.66 -0.36
CA VAL A 270 -10.67 13.04 0.88
C VAL A 270 -9.90 12.53 2.09
N PRO A 271 -9.94 13.23 3.24
CA PRO A 271 -9.18 12.86 4.44
C PRO A 271 -9.82 11.69 5.23
N TRP A 272 -10.63 10.87 4.57
CA TRP A 272 -11.30 9.72 5.17
C TRP A 272 -10.72 8.42 4.61
N GLY A 273 -9.88 7.78 5.40
CA GLY A 273 -9.56 6.37 5.26
C GLY A 273 -10.09 5.58 6.46
N VAL A 274 -9.86 4.27 6.47
CA VAL A 274 -10.43 3.41 7.52
C VAL A 274 -9.96 3.75 8.94
N VAL A 275 -8.74 4.27 9.10
CA VAL A 275 -8.19 4.69 10.40
C VAL A 275 -8.72 6.07 10.77
N SER A 276 -8.56 7.07 9.90
CA SER A 276 -8.99 8.44 10.22
C SER A 276 -10.48 8.55 10.48
N LEU A 277 -11.31 7.85 9.71
CA LEU A 277 -12.76 7.85 9.90
C LEU A 277 -13.15 7.13 11.19
N THR A 278 -12.47 6.02 11.54
CA THR A 278 -12.73 5.32 12.80
C THR A 278 -12.31 6.17 14.00
N ASP A 279 -11.12 6.78 13.97
CA ASP A 279 -10.63 7.64 15.05
C ASP A 279 -11.54 8.87 15.26
N THR A 280 -12.03 9.47 14.17
CA THR A 280 -12.90 10.66 14.25
C THR A 280 -14.29 10.36 14.80
N VAL A 281 -14.92 9.26 14.38
CA VAL A 281 -16.27 8.91 14.85
C VAL A 281 -16.24 8.17 16.19
N GLY A 282 -15.13 7.50 16.48
CA GLY A 282 -14.92 6.70 17.68
C GLY A 282 -14.98 5.20 17.42
N HIS A 283 -14.26 4.47 18.26
CA HIS A 283 -14.22 3.00 18.24
C HIS A 283 -15.49 2.40 18.84
N ASP A 284 -15.80 1.18 18.42
CA ASP A 284 -16.91 0.38 18.96
C ASP A 284 -16.56 -0.10 20.39
N ASP A 285 -17.45 0.15 21.35
CA ASP A 285 -17.26 -0.27 22.75
C ASP A 285 -17.49 -1.77 23.00
N GLY A 286 -17.89 -2.51 21.97
CA GLY A 286 -17.96 -3.97 22.00
C GLY A 286 -19.16 -4.55 22.75
N ARG A 287 -20.16 -3.74 23.14
CA ARG A 287 -21.35 -4.27 23.82
C ARG A 287 -22.19 -5.17 22.90
N GLU A 288 -22.44 -6.40 23.32
CA GLU A 288 -23.22 -7.40 22.56
C GLU A 288 -24.75 -7.21 22.69
N CYS A 289 -25.22 -6.30 23.56
CA CYS A 289 -26.64 -6.06 23.78
C CYS A 289 -27.31 -5.28 22.63
N ALA A 290 -28.64 -5.24 22.61
CA ALA A 290 -29.41 -4.48 21.61
C ALA A 290 -29.03 -2.99 21.56
N ALA A 291 -28.76 -2.37 22.72
CA ALA A 291 -28.27 -0.99 22.79
C ALA A 291 -26.88 -0.83 22.13
N GLY A 292 -26.00 -1.82 22.25
CA GLY A 292 -24.73 -1.84 21.52
C GLY A 292 -24.95 -1.95 20.02
N ARG A 293 -25.89 -2.79 19.56
CA ARG A 293 -26.24 -2.91 18.14
C ARG A 293 -26.80 -1.60 17.58
N ALA A 294 -27.70 -0.93 18.30
CA ALA A 294 -28.24 0.36 17.88
C ALA A 294 -27.11 1.41 17.77
N SER A 295 -26.25 1.51 18.78
CA SER A 295 -25.09 2.42 18.76
C SER A 295 -24.14 2.17 17.58
N ARG A 296 -23.91 0.91 17.20
CA ARG A 296 -23.11 0.57 16.01
C ARG A 296 -23.73 1.07 14.71
N ILE A 297 -25.06 0.95 14.58
CA ILE A 297 -25.81 1.41 13.41
C ILE A 297 -25.76 2.94 13.32
N ASP A 298 -25.98 3.65 14.44
CA ASP A 298 -25.90 5.12 14.49
C ASP A 298 -24.49 5.61 14.12
N ARG A 299 -23.46 4.93 14.65
CA ARG A 299 -22.06 5.20 14.31
C ARG A 299 -21.80 5.02 12.81
N TYR A 300 -22.31 3.94 12.22
CA TYR A 300 -22.18 3.67 10.79
C TYR A 300 -22.87 4.73 9.93
N ALA A 301 -24.08 5.16 10.33
CA ALA A 301 -24.79 6.25 9.67
C ALA A 301 -24.00 7.56 9.74
N ARG A 302 -23.42 7.89 10.91
CA ARG A 302 -22.56 9.07 11.06
C ARG A 302 -21.32 9.02 10.18
N MET A 303 -20.68 7.85 10.06
CA MET A 303 -19.55 7.66 9.14
C MET A 303 -19.94 7.95 7.69
N ARG A 304 -21.08 7.42 7.23
CA ARG A 304 -21.58 7.65 5.86
C ARG A 304 -21.90 9.11 5.61
N GLU A 305 -22.45 9.82 6.59
CA GLU A 305 -22.74 11.26 6.47
C GLU A 305 -21.47 12.08 6.25
N LEU A 306 -20.45 11.89 7.09
CA LEU A 306 -19.17 12.59 6.96
C LEU A 306 -18.50 12.34 5.60
N VAL A 307 -18.53 11.09 5.13
CA VAL A 307 -17.98 10.72 3.83
C VAL A 307 -18.78 11.39 2.71
N ARG A 308 -20.13 11.37 2.79
CA ARG A 308 -21.01 11.99 1.79
C ARG A 308 -20.77 13.49 1.68
N GLU A 309 -20.68 14.19 2.81
CA GLU A 309 -20.34 15.62 2.88
C GLU A 309 -19.03 15.90 2.16
N SER A 310 -18.01 15.06 2.34
CA SER A 310 -16.67 15.27 1.76
C SER A 310 -16.58 14.95 0.26
N PHE A 311 -17.46 14.07 -0.23
CA PHE A 311 -17.57 13.75 -1.65
C PHE A 311 -18.46 14.72 -2.44
N ALA A 312 -19.26 15.55 -1.77
CA ALA A 312 -20.26 16.42 -2.39
C ALA A 312 -19.65 17.32 -3.49
N ASP A 313 -18.52 17.97 -3.21
CA ASP A 313 -17.86 18.86 -4.18
C ASP A 313 -17.38 18.11 -5.43
N PHE A 314 -16.85 16.90 -5.27
CA PHE A 314 -16.40 16.10 -6.41
C PHE A 314 -17.58 15.55 -7.22
N ALA A 315 -18.62 15.06 -6.53
CA ALA A 315 -19.85 14.65 -7.18
C ALA A 315 -20.46 15.80 -8.01
N ALA A 316 -20.46 17.02 -7.47
CA ALA A 316 -20.93 18.21 -8.19
C ALA A 316 -20.03 18.56 -9.39
N ARG A 317 -18.70 18.45 -9.27
CA ARG A 317 -17.78 18.74 -10.38
C ARG A 317 -17.91 17.79 -11.55
N ILE A 318 -18.09 16.49 -11.28
CA ILE A 318 -18.19 15.48 -12.34
C ILE A 318 -19.61 15.36 -12.92
N GLY A 319 -20.61 15.96 -12.25
CA GLY A 319 -21.98 16.07 -12.73
C GLY A 319 -22.58 14.73 -13.14
N ASP A 320 -23.29 14.71 -14.26
CA ASP A 320 -23.93 13.50 -14.79
C ASP A 320 -22.99 12.58 -15.57
N ALA A 321 -21.69 12.90 -15.70
CA ALA A 321 -20.77 12.05 -16.47
C ALA A 321 -20.82 10.57 -16.01
N PRO A 322 -20.87 10.26 -14.70
CA PRO A 322 -21.10 8.91 -14.17
C PRO A 322 -22.50 8.30 -14.42
N HIS A 323 -23.51 9.11 -14.72
CA HIS A 323 -24.92 8.69 -14.81
C HIS A 323 -25.40 8.51 -16.26
N THR A 324 -24.63 9.00 -17.24
CA THR A 324 -24.96 8.87 -18.67
C THR A 324 -24.83 7.45 -19.23
N CYS A 325 -24.13 6.57 -18.52
CA CYS A 325 -23.98 5.14 -18.79
C CYS A 325 -23.66 4.43 -17.47
N ASP A 326 -23.74 3.09 -17.42
CA ASP A 326 -23.30 2.32 -16.25
C ASP A 326 -21.82 2.61 -15.98
N ILE A 327 -21.53 3.42 -14.95
CA ILE A 327 -20.16 3.76 -14.57
C ILE A 327 -19.41 2.50 -14.15
N ARG A 328 -18.20 2.34 -14.69
CA ARG A 328 -17.32 1.23 -14.32
C ARG A 328 -16.54 1.61 -13.07
N LEU A 329 -16.67 0.82 -12.01
CA LEU A 329 -15.96 1.04 -10.75
C LEU A 329 -14.84 0.01 -10.56
N LEU A 330 -13.67 0.49 -10.15
CA LEU A 330 -12.55 -0.35 -9.73
C LEU A 330 -12.02 0.15 -8.39
N GLY A 331 -12.25 -0.65 -7.34
CA GLY A 331 -11.73 -0.38 -6.02
C GLY A 331 -10.38 -1.04 -5.79
N THR A 332 -9.49 -0.39 -5.05
CA THR A 332 -8.23 -0.97 -4.56
C THR A 332 -8.07 -0.87 -3.05
N SER A 333 -7.00 -1.51 -2.54
CA SER A 333 -6.56 -1.55 -1.14
C SER A 333 -7.32 -2.53 -0.23
N GLY A 334 -7.08 -2.43 1.07
CA GLY A 334 -7.41 -3.46 2.07
C GLY A 334 -8.91 -3.68 2.23
N THR A 335 -9.72 -2.63 2.11
CA THR A 335 -11.18 -2.72 2.31
C THR A 335 -11.83 -3.63 1.27
N VAL A 336 -11.71 -3.28 -0.01
CA VAL A 336 -12.35 -4.01 -1.10
C VAL A 336 -11.81 -5.44 -1.23
N THR A 337 -10.52 -5.65 -0.99
CA THR A 337 -9.92 -7.00 -1.01
C THR A 337 -10.40 -7.86 0.16
N THR A 338 -10.68 -7.26 1.32
CA THR A 338 -11.29 -7.97 2.46
C THR A 338 -12.74 -8.34 2.16
N LEU A 339 -13.53 -7.40 1.63
CA LEU A 339 -14.93 -7.66 1.28
C LEU A 339 -15.05 -8.71 0.17
N ALA A 340 -14.16 -8.67 -0.83
CA ALA A 340 -14.04 -9.71 -1.84
C ALA A 340 -13.72 -11.09 -1.25
N SER A 341 -12.81 -11.15 -0.26
CA SER A 341 -12.47 -12.41 0.41
C SER A 341 -13.67 -12.98 1.18
N ILE A 342 -14.49 -12.11 1.78
CA ILE A 342 -15.73 -12.51 2.47
C ILE A 342 -16.80 -12.95 1.47
N HIS A 343 -16.93 -12.25 0.34
CA HIS A 343 -17.85 -12.63 -0.74
C HIS A 343 -17.54 -14.03 -1.28
N LEU A 344 -16.25 -14.34 -1.45
CA LEU A 344 -15.76 -15.64 -1.89
C LEU A 344 -15.73 -16.72 -0.79
N ASP A 345 -16.10 -16.37 0.46
CA ASP A 345 -16.04 -17.23 1.64
C ASP A 345 -14.66 -17.91 1.83
N LEU A 346 -13.58 -17.16 1.62
CA LEU A 346 -12.23 -17.72 1.68
C LEU A 346 -11.80 -18.02 3.13
N PRO A 347 -11.20 -19.20 3.40
CA PRO A 347 -10.69 -19.53 4.74
C PRO A 347 -9.47 -18.69 5.14
N HIS A 348 -8.72 -18.19 4.14
CA HIS A 348 -7.60 -17.28 4.29
C HIS A 348 -7.47 -16.42 3.04
N TYR A 349 -6.82 -15.26 3.17
CA TYR A 349 -6.60 -14.36 2.05
C TYR A 349 -5.85 -15.06 0.90
N ASP A 350 -6.44 -15.06 -0.30
CA ASP A 350 -5.81 -15.52 -1.52
C ASP A 350 -5.85 -14.43 -2.60
N ARG A 351 -4.68 -13.82 -2.85
CA ARG A 351 -4.52 -12.79 -3.89
C ARG A 351 -4.95 -13.27 -5.27
N LYS A 352 -4.73 -14.53 -5.63
CA LYS A 352 -5.07 -15.04 -6.97
C LYS A 352 -6.57 -15.11 -7.21
N ALA A 353 -7.34 -15.34 -6.14
CA ALA A 353 -8.79 -15.36 -6.19
C ALA A 353 -9.40 -13.95 -6.15
N VAL A 354 -8.74 -13.01 -5.48
CA VAL A 354 -9.25 -11.65 -5.22
C VAL A 354 -8.86 -10.64 -6.31
N ASP A 355 -7.62 -10.67 -6.80
CA ASP A 355 -7.10 -9.67 -7.74
C ASP A 355 -7.74 -9.82 -9.13
N GLY A 356 -8.48 -8.79 -9.57
CA GLY A 356 -9.25 -8.79 -10.81
C GLY A 356 -10.65 -9.39 -10.69
N LEU A 357 -11.10 -9.74 -9.48
CA LEU A 357 -12.47 -10.18 -9.25
C LEU A 357 -13.44 -9.05 -9.57
N ILE A 358 -14.56 -9.39 -10.21
CA ILE A 358 -15.67 -8.47 -10.43
C ILE A 358 -16.87 -9.00 -9.66
N VAL A 359 -17.45 -8.16 -8.80
CA VAL A 359 -18.52 -8.55 -7.87
C VAL A 359 -19.74 -7.65 -8.08
N SER A 360 -20.93 -8.18 -7.79
CA SER A 360 -22.14 -7.34 -7.74
C SER A 360 -22.01 -6.27 -6.64
N SER A 361 -22.43 -5.05 -6.97
CA SER A 361 -22.50 -3.99 -5.96
C SER A 361 -23.50 -4.31 -4.84
N ASP A 362 -24.55 -5.07 -5.14
CA ASP A 362 -25.54 -5.51 -4.14
C ASP A 362 -24.92 -6.49 -3.13
N ASP A 363 -24.06 -7.40 -3.58
CA ASP A 363 -23.35 -8.32 -2.68
C ASP A 363 -22.41 -7.55 -1.75
N MET A 364 -21.69 -6.57 -2.29
CA MET A 364 -20.80 -5.70 -1.51
C MET A 364 -21.59 -4.88 -0.47
N ARG A 365 -22.78 -4.38 -0.83
CA ARG A 365 -23.69 -3.68 0.09
C ARG A 365 -24.22 -4.61 1.18
N ALA A 366 -24.66 -5.81 0.83
CA ALA A 366 -25.15 -6.81 1.77
C ALA A 366 -24.05 -7.19 2.80
N ILE A 367 -22.81 -7.40 2.35
CA ILE A 367 -21.69 -7.65 3.24
C ILE A 367 -21.42 -6.44 4.15
N SER A 368 -21.39 -5.23 3.58
CA SER A 368 -21.14 -3.99 4.31
C SER A 368 -22.17 -3.74 5.43
N THR A 369 -23.46 -3.88 5.11
CA THR A 369 -24.57 -3.77 6.05
C THR A 369 -24.53 -4.87 7.13
N ARG A 370 -24.14 -6.09 6.76
CA ARG A 370 -23.96 -7.18 7.73
C ARG A 370 -22.84 -6.85 8.73
N LEU A 371 -21.69 -6.41 8.24
CA LEU A 371 -20.50 -6.12 9.06
C LEU A 371 -20.70 -4.92 9.98
N SER A 372 -21.42 -3.89 9.54
CA SER A 372 -21.69 -2.70 10.35
C SER A 372 -22.50 -3.01 11.61
N ALA A 373 -23.37 -4.02 11.55
CA ALA A 373 -24.23 -4.40 12.67
C ALA A 373 -23.62 -5.45 13.62
N MET A 374 -22.58 -6.16 13.19
CA MET A 374 -21.83 -7.13 14.00
C MET A 374 -21.05 -6.45 15.13
N SER A 375 -20.73 -7.17 16.20
CA SER A 375 -19.77 -6.70 17.21
C SER A 375 -18.31 -6.87 16.74
N PRO A 376 -17.33 -6.23 17.40
CA PRO A 376 -15.92 -6.47 17.11
C PRO A 376 -15.54 -7.94 17.26
N ALA A 377 -16.06 -8.64 18.28
CA ALA A 377 -15.77 -10.05 18.51
C ALA A 377 -16.31 -10.93 17.36
N GLN A 378 -17.52 -10.65 16.88
CA GLN A 378 -18.11 -11.34 15.74
C GLN A 378 -17.30 -11.09 14.45
N ARG A 379 -16.86 -9.84 14.20
CA ARG A 379 -16.02 -9.51 13.05
C ARG A 379 -14.65 -10.19 13.12
N CYS A 380 -14.04 -10.25 14.30
CA CYS A 380 -12.77 -10.95 14.53
C CYS A 380 -12.86 -12.45 14.16
N ALA A 381 -14.01 -13.07 14.39
CA ALA A 381 -14.24 -14.48 14.11
C ALA A 381 -14.41 -14.79 12.61
N LEU A 382 -14.65 -13.77 11.77
CA LEU A 382 -14.76 -13.97 10.33
C LEU A 382 -13.36 -14.21 9.72
N PRO A 383 -13.22 -15.23 8.85
CA PRO A 383 -12.02 -15.42 8.05
C PRO A 383 -11.62 -14.14 7.31
N CYS A 384 -10.32 -13.97 7.08
CA CYS A 384 -9.72 -12.83 6.36
C CYS A 384 -9.83 -11.44 7.01
N ILE A 385 -10.65 -11.23 8.05
CA ILE A 385 -10.68 -9.96 8.80
C ILE A 385 -9.62 -9.97 9.91
N GLY A 386 -9.75 -10.90 10.87
CA GLY A 386 -8.88 -10.99 12.04
C GLY A 386 -8.95 -9.78 12.98
N SER A 387 -8.16 -9.81 14.05
CA SER A 387 -8.17 -8.77 15.10
C SER A 387 -7.75 -7.39 14.60
N ASP A 388 -6.77 -7.33 13.70
CA ASP A 388 -6.17 -6.06 13.27
C ASP A 388 -7.10 -5.22 12.40
N ARG A 389 -8.07 -5.85 11.71
CA ARG A 389 -9.01 -5.17 10.81
C ARG A 389 -10.44 -5.14 11.33
N ALA A 390 -10.78 -5.93 12.34
CA ALA A 390 -12.16 -6.08 12.81
C ALA A 390 -12.82 -4.74 13.15
N ASP A 391 -12.08 -3.79 13.71
CA ASP A 391 -12.64 -2.49 14.01
C ASP A 391 -12.70 -1.55 12.79
N LEU A 392 -11.62 -1.53 12.00
CA LEU A 392 -11.44 -0.63 10.85
C LEU A 392 -12.32 -0.98 9.64
N VAL A 393 -12.70 -2.25 9.48
CA VAL A 393 -13.46 -2.70 8.29
C VAL A 393 -14.81 -2.00 8.15
N VAL A 394 -15.42 -1.58 9.26
CA VAL A 394 -16.73 -0.88 9.25
C VAL A 394 -16.61 0.50 8.61
N ALA A 395 -15.55 1.25 8.91
CA ALA A 395 -15.30 2.53 8.25
C ALA A 395 -15.09 2.36 6.73
N GLY A 396 -14.39 1.29 6.33
CA GLY A 396 -14.23 0.94 4.92
C GLY A 396 -15.56 0.62 4.22
N CYS A 397 -16.47 -0.09 4.91
CA CYS A 397 -17.82 -0.35 4.44
C CYS A 397 -18.61 0.95 4.23
N ALA A 398 -18.52 1.90 5.17
CA ALA A 398 -19.21 3.18 5.08
C ALA A 398 -18.73 4.00 3.89
N ILE A 399 -17.42 4.01 3.64
CA ILE A 399 -16.83 4.70 2.48
C ILE A 399 -17.33 4.05 1.19
N LEU A 400 -17.24 2.72 1.07
CA LEU A 400 -17.67 1.99 -0.12
C LEU A 400 -19.17 2.17 -0.41
N GLU A 401 -20.04 1.99 0.58
CA GLU A 401 -21.49 2.18 0.37
C GLU A 401 -21.82 3.60 -0.08
N THR A 402 -21.10 4.61 0.44
CA THR A 402 -21.30 6.00 0.02
C THR A 402 -20.86 6.24 -1.44
N ILE A 403 -19.74 5.63 -1.85
CA ILE A 403 -19.32 5.63 -3.27
C ILE A 403 -20.41 4.99 -4.15
N LEU A 404 -20.92 3.83 -3.76
CA LEU A 404 -21.96 3.13 -4.52
C LEU A 404 -23.30 3.89 -4.56
N ASP A 405 -23.59 4.74 -3.59
CA ASP A 405 -24.80 5.58 -3.60
C ASP A 405 -24.67 6.78 -4.54
N LEU A 406 -23.50 7.43 -4.51
CA LEU A 406 -23.24 8.61 -5.33
C LEU A 406 -23.01 8.22 -6.79
N TRP A 407 -22.40 7.05 -7.02
CA TRP A 407 -22.08 6.53 -8.35
C TRP A 407 -22.56 5.09 -8.47
N PRO A 408 -23.87 4.89 -8.72
CA PRO A 408 -24.45 3.57 -8.84
C PRO A 408 -23.84 2.82 -10.03
N ALA A 409 -23.13 1.73 -9.73
CA ALA A 409 -22.67 0.76 -10.71
C ALA A 409 -23.28 -0.60 -10.37
N ALA A 410 -23.65 -1.39 -11.38
CA ALA A 410 -24.14 -2.75 -11.14
C ALA A 410 -23.04 -3.68 -10.59
N ARG A 411 -21.79 -3.40 -10.95
CA ARG A 411 -20.64 -4.25 -10.63
C ARG A 411 -19.44 -3.42 -10.19
N LEU A 412 -18.61 -4.02 -9.35
CA LEU A 412 -17.38 -3.47 -8.82
C LEU A 412 -16.20 -4.40 -9.13
N GLY A 413 -15.20 -3.89 -9.83
CA GLY A 413 -13.89 -4.53 -9.95
C GLY A 413 -13.07 -4.38 -8.67
N VAL A 414 -12.30 -5.41 -8.34
CA VAL A 414 -11.43 -5.45 -7.15
C VAL A 414 -9.97 -5.61 -7.58
N ALA A 415 -9.12 -4.70 -7.13
CA ALA A 415 -7.68 -4.73 -7.36
C ALA A 415 -6.91 -4.98 -6.05
N ASP A 416 -6.00 -5.96 -6.05
CA ASP A 416 -4.93 -6.06 -5.05
C ASP A 416 -3.63 -5.44 -5.59
N ARG A 417 -3.77 -4.46 -6.49
CA ARG A 417 -2.69 -3.67 -7.07
C ARG A 417 -2.96 -2.20 -6.82
N GLY A 418 -1.92 -1.42 -6.56
CA GLY A 418 -2.07 0.00 -6.32
C GLY A 418 -0.74 0.74 -6.44
N ILE A 419 -0.47 1.61 -5.48
CA ILE A 419 0.69 2.52 -5.48
C ILE A 419 2.00 1.78 -5.79
N ARG A 420 2.26 0.63 -5.16
CA ARG A 420 3.50 -0.14 -5.33
C ARG A 420 3.69 -0.65 -6.75
N GLU A 421 2.66 -1.25 -7.33
CA GLU A 421 2.67 -1.69 -8.72
C GLU A 421 2.81 -0.49 -9.67
N GLY A 422 2.17 0.65 -9.37
CA GLY A 422 2.34 1.89 -10.11
C GLY A 422 3.77 2.40 -10.10
N ILE A 423 4.42 2.41 -8.93
CA ILE A 423 5.83 2.78 -8.76
C ILE A 423 6.74 1.88 -9.62
N LEU A 424 6.58 0.55 -9.52
CA LEU A 424 7.38 -0.41 -10.29
C LEU A 424 7.19 -0.19 -11.81
N ARG A 425 5.94 -0.05 -12.27
CA ARG A 425 5.63 0.20 -13.68
C ARG A 425 6.27 1.50 -14.17
N SER A 426 6.19 2.57 -13.38
CA SER A 426 6.79 3.87 -13.70
C SER A 426 8.31 3.76 -13.86
N MET A 427 9.01 3.17 -12.88
CA MET A 427 10.47 3.03 -12.92
C MET A 427 10.95 2.15 -14.07
N MET A 428 10.31 0.99 -14.29
CA MET A 428 10.68 0.10 -15.39
C MET A 428 10.38 0.71 -16.76
N ALA A 429 9.31 1.51 -16.88
CA ALA A 429 9.02 2.24 -18.12
C ALA A 429 10.06 3.32 -18.41
N ALA A 430 10.45 4.11 -17.41
CA ALA A 430 11.47 5.15 -17.54
C ALA A 430 12.83 4.58 -17.97
N ASP A 431 13.27 3.48 -17.34
CA ASP A 431 14.53 2.82 -17.71
C ASP A 431 14.52 2.29 -19.15
N ARG A 432 13.42 1.63 -19.57
CA ARG A 432 13.28 1.18 -20.97
C ARG A 432 13.35 2.33 -21.97
N GLN A 433 12.80 3.49 -21.63
CA GLN A 433 12.88 4.68 -22.48
C GLN A 433 14.31 5.23 -22.53
N GLY A 434 14.98 5.32 -21.38
CA GLY A 434 16.39 5.74 -21.29
C GLY A 434 17.33 4.83 -22.09
N GLU A 435 17.17 3.51 -21.98
CA GLU A 435 17.94 2.54 -22.77
C GLU A 435 17.70 2.70 -24.27
N ARG A 436 16.44 2.90 -24.70
CA ARG A 436 16.11 3.14 -26.11
C ARG A 436 16.74 4.43 -26.62
N ALA A 437 16.71 5.50 -25.84
CA ALA A 437 17.35 6.78 -26.20
C ALA A 437 18.88 6.61 -26.35
N LEU A 438 19.53 5.94 -25.40
CA LEU A 438 20.96 5.64 -25.46
C LEU A 438 21.34 4.79 -26.66
N ARG A 439 20.54 3.77 -27.02
CA ARG A 439 20.75 2.95 -28.22
C ARG A 439 20.64 3.78 -29.50
N LYS A 440 19.67 4.68 -29.60
CA LYS A 440 19.53 5.60 -30.75
C LYS A 440 20.75 6.52 -30.89
N LEU A 441 21.23 7.10 -29.78
CA LEU A 441 22.42 7.96 -29.78
C LEU A 441 23.71 7.20 -30.17
N ARG A 442 23.83 5.93 -29.78
CA ARG A 442 24.98 5.09 -30.16
C ARG A 442 24.92 4.62 -31.61
N GLY A 443 23.73 4.27 -32.11
CA GLY A 443 23.54 3.86 -33.51
C GLY A 443 23.72 5.00 -34.52
N GLY A 444 23.48 6.25 -34.13
CA GLY A 444 23.69 7.43 -34.98
C GLY A 444 25.15 7.88 -35.13
N ARG A 445 26.07 7.36 -34.30
CA ARG A 445 27.51 7.72 -34.34
C ARG A 445 28.37 6.74 -35.14
N SER A 446 27.77 5.70 -35.73
CA SER A 446 28.48 4.67 -36.50
C SER A 446 28.21 4.75 -38.00
N GLY A 447 27.64 5.87 -38.47
CA GLY A 447 27.24 6.09 -39.86
C GLY A 447 27.76 7.39 -40.48
N GLU A 448 28.80 8.00 -39.91
CA GLU A 448 29.56 9.09 -40.53
C GLU A 448 30.97 8.63 -40.90
#